data_AF-A0A5S3NAD1-F1
#
_entry.id   AF-A0A5S3NAD1-F1
#
_cell.length_a   1.000
_cell.length_b   1.000
_cell.length_c   1.000
_cell.angle_alpha   90.00
_cell.angle_beta   90.00
_cell.angle_gamma   90.00
#
_symmetry.space_group_name_H-M   'P 1'
#
loop_
_entity.id
_entity.type
_entity.pdbx_description
1 polymer ?
#
loop_
_entity_poly.entity_id
_entity_poly.type
_entity_poly.pdbx_seq_one_letter_code
_entity_poly.pdbx_strand_id
1 'polypeptide(L)'
;MIMKVVVQISRIIVGALFIFSGFVKLVDPIGSQYKFQEYFSESVLNMEFLIPYALPFAVLLIVAEILLGVMILIGYKPKFTVWSLLILTLVFLFLTWYSAFYNKVTDCGCFGDAIKLTPWETFYKNVILIVLILLLLIKVEYIKPIFKGKIPKIITFLSLGVFLFIVQHVLTHLPIIDFRAYAVGKNLKEGMKYPEDGSIPPVHDFMLEDAQQDLAPVLLEKEKVMLVVVYNLAKADKNGFPAIKAAAEKAIKNGYTVYGASASFTDDLLLAQKKYNLPFEFLFCDETTLKTMIRANPGLVILNKGTVTQKKNWVDVSELELK
;
A
#
# COMPACT_ATOMS: atom_id res chain seq x y z
N MET A 1 -8.34 41.18 -10.14
CA MET A 1 -9.14 40.01 -10.56
C MET A 1 -8.27 38.79 -10.81
N ILE A 2 -7.22 38.92 -11.65
CA ILE A 2 -6.27 37.86 -12.01
C ILE A 2 -5.69 37.13 -10.78
N MET A 3 -5.16 37.86 -9.80
CA MET A 3 -4.58 37.26 -8.58
C MET A 3 -5.57 36.37 -7.80
N LYS A 4 -6.86 36.74 -7.75
CA LYS A 4 -7.88 35.92 -7.09
C LYS A 4 -8.07 34.59 -7.82
N VAL A 5 -8.12 34.63 -9.15
CA VAL A 5 -8.27 33.44 -9.99
C VAL A 5 -7.05 32.53 -9.83
N VAL A 6 -5.84 33.08 -9.89
CA VAL A 6 -4.60 32.32 -9.69
C VAL A 6 -4.60 31.63 -8.33
N VAL A 7 -4.94 32.34 -7.24
CA VAL A 7 -5.03 31.73 -5.90
C VAL A 7 -6.04 30.58 -5.86
N GLN A 8 -7.22 30.73 -6.47
CA GLN A 8 -8.22 29.65 -6.45
C GLN A 8 -7.79 28.44 -7.30
N ILE A 9 -7.14 28.67 -8.45
CA ILE A 9 -6.59 27.58 -9.26
C ILE A 9 -5.49 26.86 -8.49
N SER A 10 -4.52 27.58 -7.92
CA SER A 10 -3.46 26.99 -7.10
C SER A 10 -4.03 26.23 -5.91
N ARG A 11 -5.07 26.75 -5.25
CA ARG A 11 -5.77 26.10 -4.14
C ARG A 11 -6.40 24.78 -4.58
N ILE A 12 -7.08 24.76 -5.73
CA ILE A 12 -7.70 23.54 -6.27
C ILE A 12 -6.63 22.52 -6.63
N ILE A 13 -5.57 22.93 -7.34
CA ILE A 13 -4.48 22.03 -7.74
C ILE A 13 -3.80 21.42 -6.51
N VAL A 14 -3.35 22.25 -5.56
CA VAL A 14 -2.69 21.79 -4.33
C VAL A 14 -3.64 20.90 -3.53
N GLY A 15 -4.88 21.32 -3.30
CA GLY A 15 -5.83 20.53 -2.53
C GLY A 15 -6.17 19.19 -3.16
N ALA A 16 -6.43 19.16 -4.48
CA ALA A 16 -6.72 17.94 -5.22
C ALA A 16 -5.54 16.96 -5.23
N LEU A 17 -4.31 17.46 -5.43
CA LEU A 17 -3.11 16.62 -5.41
C LEU A 17 -2.88 15.98 -4.03
N PHE A 18 -3.04 16.74 -2.94
CA PHE A 18 -2.93 16.21 -1.59
C PHE A 18 -4.03 15.21 -1.24
N ILE A 19 -5.27 15.46 -1.67
CA ILE A 19 -6.36 14.50 -1.48
C ILE A 19 -6.11 13.22 -2.27
N PHE A 20 -5.72 13.32 -3.53
CA PHE A 20 -5.44 12.16 -4.37
C PHE A 20 -4.26 11.34 -3.82
N SER A 21 -3.15 12.00 -3.51
CA SER A 21 -1.97 11.41 -2.87
C SER A 21 -2.33 10.71 -1.55
N GLY A 22 -3.10 11.37 -0.69
CA GLY A 22 -3.53 10.80 0.59
C GLY A 22 -4.52 9.65 0.42
N PHE A 23 -5.43 9.74 -0.55
CA PHE A 23 -6.44 8.71 -0.83
C PHE A 23 -5.81 7.41 -1.34
N VAL A 24 -4.84 7.48 -2.25
CA VAL A 24 -4.18 6.26 -2.74
C VAL A 24 -3.41 5.57 -1.61
N LYS A 25 -2.78 6.32 -0.72
CA LYS A 25 -2.13 5.73 0.46
C LYS A 25 -3.15 5.22 1.49
N LEU A 26 -4.31 5.87 1.60
CA LEU A 26 -5.40 5.47 2.49
C LEU A 26 -5.96 4.10 2.15
N VAL A 27 -5.99 3.71 0.86
CA VAL A 27 -6.44 2.37 0.47
C VAL A 27 -5.41 1.27 0.78
N ASP A 28 -4.11 1.61 0.91
CA ASP A 28 -3.04 0.69 1.33
C ASP A 28 -2.05 1.35 2.32
N PRO A 29 -2.42 1.50 3.60
CA PRO A 29 -1.52 2.06 4.62
C PRO A 29 -0.32 1.14 4.91
N ILE A 30 -0.45 -0.16 4.66
CA ILE A 30 0.63 -1.15 4.86
C ILE A 30 1.74 -0.94 3.82
N GLY A 31 1.40 -0.63 2.57
CA GLY A 31 2.38 -0.19 1.57
C GLY A 31 3.18 1.03 2.04
N SER A 32 2.49 2.03 2.61
CA SER A 32 3.15 3.21 3.18
C SER A 32 4.01 2.89 4.40
N GLN A 33 3.60 1.94 5.25
CA GLN A 33 4.43 1.44 6.36
C GLN A 33 5.76 0.87 5.84
N TYR A 34 5.75 0.05 4.78
CA TYR A 34 6.99 -0.51 4.24
C TYR A 34 7.94 0.57 3.72
N LYS A 35 7.41 1.64 3.11
CA LYS A 35 8.22 2.80 2.71
C LYS A 35 8.85 3.51 3.90
N PHE A 36 8.12 3.67 4.99
CA PHE A 36 8.71 4.20 6.23
C PHE A 36 9.82 3.29 6.77
N GLN A 37 9.64 1.97 6.74
CA GLN A 37 10.68 1.03 7.17
C GLN A 37 11.94 1.12 6.30
N GLU A 38 11.78 1.28 4.99
CA GLU A 38 12.87 1.51 4.04
C GLU A 38 13.64 2.79 4.39
N TYR A 39 12.93 3.91 4.59
CA TYR A 39 13.55 5.18 5.01
C TYR A 39 14.24 5.10 6.38
N PHE A 40 13.72 4.32 7.33
CA PHE A 40 14.30 4.18 8.66
C PHE A 40 15.46 3.19 8.73
N SER A 41 15.66 2.37 7.70
CA SER A 41 16.75 1.38 7.66
C SER A 41 18.15 2.03 7.77
N GLU A 42 19.14 1.24 8.20
CA GLU A 42 20.56 1.62 8.23
C GLU A 42 21.03 2.23 6.90
N SER A 43 20.53 1.68 5.78
CA SER A 43 20.97 2.06 4.44
C SER A 43 20.54 3.46 3.99
N VAL A 44 19.53 4.07 4.65
CA VAL A 44 18.93 5.36 4.25
C VAL A 44 19.12 6.43 5.32
N LEU A 45 18.39 6.38 6.44
CA LEU A 45 18.49 7.39 7.52
C LEU A 45 19.12 6.84 8.80
N ASN A 46 19.34 5.53 8.90
CA ASN A 46 19.91 4.87 10.07
C ASN A 46 19.16 5.17 11.38
N MET A 47 17.83 5.00 11.34
CA MET A 47 16.91 5.26 12.45
C MET A 47 16.05 4.03 12.76
N GLU A 48 16.66 2.85 12.84
CA GLU A 48 15.94 1.57 12.92
C GLU A 48 15.03 1.47 14.16
N PHE A 49 15.33 2.22 15.23
CA PHE A 49 14.48 2.32 16.41
C PHE A 49 13.06 2.87 16.11
N LEU A 50 12.86 3.52 14.95
CA LEU A 50 11.55 4.01 14.49
C LEU A 50 10.75 2.96 13.69
N ILE A 51 11.37 1.86 13.24
CA ILE A 51 10.73 0.80 12.46
C ILE A 51 9.46 0.23 13.15
N PRO A 52 9.45 -0.01 14.47
CA PRO A 52 8.23 -0.47 15.17
C PRO A 52 7.07 0.54 15.09
N TYR A 53 7.36 1.82 14.91
CA TYR A 53 6.39 2.91 14.82
C TYR A 53 6.02 3.29 13.39
N ALA A 54 6.54 2.58 12.38
CA ALA A 54 6.32 2.91 10.96
C ALA A 54 4.84 2.93 10.56
N LEU A 55 4.02 2.01 11.09
CA LEU A 55 2.58 1.98 10.80
C LEU A 55 1.85 3.21 11.39
N PRO A 56 2.02 3.55 12.69
CA PRO A 56 1.52 4.81 13.23
C PRO A 56 1.94 6.05 12.43
N PHE A 57 3.20 6.13 12.00
CA PHE A 57 3.68 7.24 11.17
C PHE A 57 3.01 7.28 9.80
N ALA A 58 2.86 6.12 9.15
CA ALA A 58 2.14 6.00 7.88
C ALA A 58 0.70 6.51 8.00
N VAL A 59 -0.05 6.02 8.99
CA VAL A 59 -1.45 6.43 9.22
C VAL A 59 -1.53 7.93 9.53
N LEU A 60 -0.66 8.45 10.40
CA LEU A 60 -0.65 9.88 10.74
C LEU A 60 -0.38 10.75 9.51
N LEU A 61 0.61 10.38 8.70
CA LEU A 61 0.97 11.08 7.48
C LEU A 61 -0.18 11.09 6.47
N ILE A 62 -0.79 9.92 6.22
CA ILE A 62 -1.92 9.73 5.29
C ILE A 62 -3.09 10.62 5.70
N VAL A 63 -3.50 10.53 6.97
CA VAL A 63 -4.62 11.30 7.50
C VAL A 63 -4.31 12.79 7.46
N ALA A 64 -3.10 13.21 7.83
CA ALA A 64 -2.69 14.61 7.74
C ALA A 64 -2.74 15.12 6.29
N GLU A 65 -2.20 14.36 5.34
CA GLU A 65 -2.13 14.75 3.92
C GLU A 65 -3.52 14.96 3.31
N ILE A 66 -4.41 13.98 3.46
CA ILE A 66 -5.77 14.06 2.92
C ILE A 66 -6.60 15.12 3.66
N LEU A 67 -6.46 15.24 4.97
CA LEU A 67 -7.21 16.21 5.77
C LEU A 67 -6.78 17.65 5.47
N LEU A 68 -5.49 17.91 5.32
CA LEU A 68 -4.98 19.22 4.91
C LEU A 68 -5.45 19.56 3.48
N GLY A 69 -5.49 18.58 2.58
CA GLY A 69 -6.08 18.70 1.25
C GLY A 69 -7.56 19.12 1.31
N VAL A 70 -8.38 18.46 2.14
CA VAL A 70 -9.78 18.84 2.37
C VAL A 70 -9.87 20.24 2.96
N MET A 71 -9.06 20.55 3.99
CA MET A 71 -9.07 21.83 4.69
C MET A 71 -8.75 23.01 3.76
N ILE A 72 -7.79 22.85 2.85
CA ILE A 72 -7.42 23.91 1.91
C ILE A 72 -8.52 24.10 0.86
N LEU A 73 -9.15 23.02 0.38
CA LEU A 73 -10.27 23.11 -0.56
C LEU A 73 -11.50 23.75 0.04
N ILE A 74 -11.88 23.44 1.28
CA ILE A 74 -13.04 24.08 1.93
C ILE A 74 -12.72 25.46 2.52
N GLY A 75 -11.44 25.78 2.68
CA GLY A 75 -10.94 27.06 3.22
C GLY A 75 -11.01 27.15 4.73
N TYR A 76 -10.91 26.02 5.44
CA TYR A 76 -10.92 25.97 6.90
C TYR A 76 -9.51 26.25 7.46
N LYS A 77 -9.41 27.22 8.37
CA LYS A 77 -8.14 27.67 9.02
C LYS A 77 -6.97 27.82 8.01
N PRO A 78 -7.11 28.64 6.95
CA PRO A 78 -6.20 28.63 5.81
C PRO A 78 -4.73 28.92 6.17
N LYS A 79 -4.46 29.81 7.13
CA LYS A 79 -3.08 30.08 7.60
C LYS A 79 -2.41 28.83 8.15
N PHE A 80 -3.10 28.09 9.03
CA PHE A 80 -2.59 26.84 9.58
C PHE A 80 -2.39 25.81 8.47
N THR A 81 -3.41 25.62 7.63
CA THR A 81 -3.39 24.61 6.56
C THR A 81 -2.26 24.83 5.58
N VAL A 82 -2.05 26.05 5.08
CA VAL A 82 -0.99 26.34 4.10
C VAL A 82 0.40 26.19 4.72
N TRP A 83 0.60 26.60 5.97
CA TRP A 83 1.86 26.36 6.69
C TRP A 83 2.14 24.87 6.89
N SER A 84 1.13 24.08 7.29
CA SER A 84 1.28 22.63 7.45
C SER A 84 1.59 21.94 6.12
N LEU A 85 0.90 22.33 5.03
CA LEU A 85 1.19 21.83 3.69
C LEU A 85 2.63 22.17 3.26
N LEU A 86 3.11 23.38 3.55
CA LEU A 86 4.48 23.78 3.23
C LEU A 86 5.49 22.90 3.97
N ILE A 87 5.34 22.76 5.29
CA ILE A 87 6.25 21.94 6.12
C ILE A 87 6.26 20.49 5.61
N LEU A 88 5.08 19.91 5.40
CA LEU A 88 4.93 18.55 4.89
C LEU A 88 5.62 18.38 3.53
N THR A 89 5.42 19.33 2.60
CA THR A 89 6.04 19.28 1.28
C THR A 89 7.55 19.47 1.35
N LEU A 90 8.06 20.30 2.25
CA LEU A 90 9.50 20.49 2.46
C LEU A 90 10.19 19.22 2.97
N VAL A 91 9.55 18.49 3.89
CA VAL A 91 10.04 17.19 4.34
C VAL A 91 10.11 16.20 3.17
N PHE A 92 9.04 16.08 2.38
CA PHE A 92 9.06 15.23 1.20
C PHE A 92 10.06 15.69 0.14
N LEU A 93 10.26 17.00 -0.05
CA LEU A 93 11.26 17.52 -0.96
C LEU A 93 12.66 17.06 -0.54
N PHE A 94 12.98 17.15 0.76
CA PHE A 94 14.26 16.65 1.28
C PHE A 94 14.42 15.15 1.06
N LEU A 95 13.40 14.34 1.41
CA LEU A 95 13.46 12.87 1.25
C LEU A 95 13.60 12.44 -0.23
N THR A 96 12.88 13.11 -1.12
CA THR A 96 12.92 12.82 -2.57
C THR A 96 14.24 13.24 -3.19
N TRP A 97 14.79 14.39 -2.79
CA TRP A 97 16.14 14.81 -3.16
C TRP A 97 17.20 13.83 -2.67
N TYR A 98 17.16 13.46 -1.39
CA TYR A 98 18.10 12.51 -0.80
C TYR A 98 18.07 11.18 -1.56
N SER A 99 16.87 10.66 -1.82
CA SER A 99 16.73 9.42 -2.56
C SER A 99 17.25 9.51 -4.00
N ALA A 100 16.95 10.61 -4.70
CA ALA A 100 17.38 10.83 -6.08
C ALA A 100 18.90 11.01 -6.20
N PHE A 101 19.53 11.65 -5.22
CA PHE A 101 20.97 11.92 -5.22
C PHE A 101 21.80 10.69 -4.83
N TYR A 102 21.35 9.93 -3.83
CA TYR A 102 22.07 8.77 -3.30
C TYR A 102 21.60 7.42 -3.86
N ASN A 103 20.61 7.42 -4.76
CA ASN A 103 19.99 6.22 -5.36
C ASN A 103 19.57 5.18 -4.31
N LYS A 104 18.89 5.63 -3.25
CA LYS A 104 18.55 4.77 -2.08
C LYS A 104 17.18 4.13 -2.18
N VAL A 105 16.15 4.90 -2.52
CA VAL A 105 14.74 4.47 -2.58
C VAL A 105 14.21 4.70 -3.99
N THR A 106 13.91 3.62 -4.71
CA THR A 106 13.49 3.69 -6.13
C THR A 106 12.09 4.28 -6.33
N ASP A 107 11.24 4.22 -5.30
CA ASP A 107 9.90 4.81 -5.28
C ASP A 107 9.61 5.44 -3.92
N CYS A 108 9.44 6.76 -3.91
CA CYS A 108 9.17 7.57 -2.71
C CYS A 108 7.77 7.34 -2.11
N GLY A 109 6.90 6.58 -2.78
CA GLY A 109 5.58 6.17 -2.28
C GLY A 109 4.56 7.30 -2.21
N CYS A 110 4.81 8.45 -2.84
CA CYS A 110 3.91 9.60 -2.75
C CYS A 110 2.50 9.29 -3.29
N PHE A 111 2.36 8.48 -4.34
CA PHE A 111 1.06 8.09 -4.90
C PHE A 111 0.80 6.58 -4.73
N GLY A 112 1.42 5.95 -3.73
CA GLY A 112 1.35 4.50 -3.53
C GLY A 112 1.60 3.72 -4.83
N ASP A 113 0.92 2.59 -4.97
CA ASP A 113 1.05 1.73 -6.16
C ASP A 113 0.25 2.22 -7.38
N ALA A 114 -0.54 3.30 -7.27
CA ALA A 114 -1.34 3.78 -8.40
C ALA A 114 -0.50 4.49 -9.47
N ILE A 115 0.53 5.25 -9.05
CA ILE A 115 1.44 5.96 -9.96
C ILE A 115 2.85 5.86 -9.40
N LYS A 116 3.69 5.05 -10.07
CA LYS A 116 5.11 4.99 -9.77
C LYS A 116 5.81 6.15 -10.48
N LEU A 117 6.43 7.02 -9.69
CA LEU A 117 7.25 8.12 -10.18
C LEU A 117 8.69 7.87 -9.78
N THR A 118 9.62 8.20 -10.66
CA THR A 118 11.03 8.22 -10.32
C THR A 118 11.30 9.24 -9.20
N PRO A 119 12.41 9.09 -8.45
CA PRO A 119 12.78 10.05 -7.43
C PRO A 119 12.90 11.50 -7.96
N TRP A 120 13.44 11.67 -9.17
CA TRP A 120 13.57 12.99 -9.81
C TRP A 120 12.23 13.59 -10.22
N GLU A 121 11.31 12.82 -10.80
CA GLU A 121 9.97 13.30 -11.12
C GLU A 121 9.22 13.74 -9.87
N THR A 122 9.34 12.97 -8.79
CA THR A 122 8.72 13.30 -7.51
C THR A 122 9.32 14.57 -6.89
N PHE A 123 10.64 14.74 -6.99
CA PHE A 123 11.33 15.95 -6.54
C PHE A 123 10.84 17.19 -7.29
N TYR A 124 10.83 17.20 -8.62
CA TYR A 124 10.39 18.35 -9.41
C TYR A 124 8.91 18.67 -9.20
N LYS A 125 8.05 17.65 -9.07
CA LYS A 125 6.65 17.84 -8.66
C LYS A 125 6.55 18.59 -7.33
N ASN A 126 7.35 18.20 -6.34
CA ASN A 126 7.36 18.85 -5.02
C ASN A 126 7.89 20.29 -5.08
N VAL A 127 8.88 20.59 -5.95
CA VAL A 127 9.33 21.98 -6.20
C VAL A 127 8.18 22.83 -6.74
N ILE A 128 7.45 22.35 -7.74
CA ILE A 128 6.28 23.05 -8.32
C ILE A 128 5.21 23.25 -7.24
N LEU A 129 4.91 22.21 -6.45
CA LEU A 129 3.97 22.31 -5.33
C LEU A 129 4.38 23.37 -4.31
N ILE A 130 5.66 23.47 -3.96
CA ILE A 130 6.17 24.50 -3.05
C ILE A 130 5.92 25.89 -3.62
N VAL A 131 6.18 26.13 -4.91
CA VAL A 131 5.91 27.42 -5.55
C VAL A 131 4.41 27.79 -5.44
N LEU A 132 3.52 26.84 -5.70
CA LEU A 132 2.08 27.04 -5.55
C LEU A 132 1.68 27.31 -4.09
N ILE A 133 2.25 26.58 -3.14
CA ILE A 133 1.98 26.74 -1.70
C ILE A 133 2.51 28.10 -1.20
N LEU A 134 3.68 28.54 -1.63
CA LEU A 134 4.23 29.87 -1.28
C LEU A 134 3.32 30.99 -1.81
N LEU A 135 2.78 30.84 -3.03
CA LEU A 135 1.77 31.76 -3.54
C LEU A 135 0.52 31.79 -2.65
N LEU A 136 0.01 30.62 -2.24
CA LEU A 136 -1.13 30.54 -1.32
C LEU A 136 -0.81 31.14 0.06
N LEU A 137 0.44 31.05 0.52
CA LEU A 137 0.87 31.56 1.81
C LEU A 137 0.89 33.09 1.82
N ILE A 138 1.52 33.70 0.80
CA ILE A 138 1.57 35.16 0.62
C ILE A 138 0.16 35.73 0.45
N LYS A 139 -0.71 35.00 -0.25
CA LYS A 139 -2.06 35.43 -0.62
C LYS A 139 -3.16 34.70 0.15
N VAL A 140 -2.86 34.29 1.37
CA VAL A 140 -3.77 33.51 2.23
C VAL A 140 -5.09 34.24 2.52
N GLU A 141 -5.09 35.57 2.50
CA GLU A 141 -6.28 36.42 2.65
C GLU A 141 -7.38 36.16 1.61
N TYR A 142 -7.01 35.63 0.43
CA TYR A 142 -7.94 35.28 -0.63
C TYR A 142 -8.56 33.89 -0.46
N ILE A 143 -8.09 33.09 0.50
CA ILE A 143 -8.64 31.77 0.81
C ILE A 143 -9.73 31.95 1.87
N LYS A 144 -10.98 32.08 1.40
CA LYS A 144 -12.15 32.17 2.29
C LYS A 144 -12.87 30.82 2.40
N PRO A 145 -13.47 30.52 3.57
CA PRO A 145 -14.33 29.35 3.72
C PRO A 145 -15.46 29.37 2.68
N ILE A 146 -15.71 28.22 2.04
CA ILE A 146 -16.82 28.07 1.09
C ILE A 146 -18.17 28.18 1.81
N PHE A 147 -18.25 27.58 2.99
CA PHE A 147 -19.45 27.58 3.83
C PHE A 147 -19.29 28.54 5.03
N LYS A 148 -20.40 29.16 5.43
CA LYS A 148 -20.46 30.05 6.60
C LYS A 148 -20.59 29.25 7.91
N GLY A 149 -20.21 29.89 9.03
CA GLY A 149 -20.44 29.36 10.38
C GLY A 149 -19.59 28.12 10.71
N LYS A 150 -20.20 27.14 11.39
CA LYS A 150 -19.51 25.93 11.89
C LYS A 150 -19.37 24.82 10.83
N ILE A 151 -19.94 24.98 9.64
CA ILE A 151 -19.99 23.93 8.61
C ILE A 151 -18.60 23.44 8.18
N PRO A 152 -17.59 24.30 7.87
CA PRO A 152 -16.26 23.81 7.49
C PRO A 152 -15.59 22.99 8.60
N LYS A 153 -15.84 23.35 9.87
CA LYS A 153 -15.36 22.58 11.03
C LYS A 153 -16.02 21.20 11.04
N ILE A 154 -17.35 21.12 10.88
CA ILE A 154 -18.09 19.85 10.85
C ILE A 154 -17.58 18.95 9.71
N ILE A 155 -17.43 19.49 8.49
CA ILE A 155 -16.89 18.74 7.34
C ILE A 155 -15.50 18.19 7.65
N THR A 156 -14.62 18.99 8.25
CA THR A 156 -13.27 18.54 8.63
C THR A 156 -13.30 17.39 9.63
N PHE A 157 -14.10 17.50 10.70
CA PHE A 157 -14.20 16.44 11.71
C PHE A 157 -14.88 15.17 11.18
N LEU A 158 -15.91 15.31 10.35
CA LEU A 158 -16.56 14.19 9.69
C LEU A 158 -15.58 13.47 8.75
N SER A 159 -14.84 14.23 7.95
CA SER A 159 -13.81 13.67 7.05
C SER A 159 -12.75 12.90 7.83
N LEU A 160 -12.27 13.44 8.96
CA LEU A 160 -11.35 12.74 9.85
C LEU A 160 -11.93 11.42 10.35
N GLY A 161 -13.19 11.41 10.82
CA GLY A 161 -13.86 10.18 11.27
C GLY A 161 -13.98 9.13 10.15
N VAL A 162 -14.34 9.56 8.94
CA VAL A 162 -14.43 8.69 7.76
C VAL A 162 -13.06 8.11 7.39
N PHE A 163 -12.01 8.94 7.35
CA PHE A 163 -10.66 8.46 7.02
C PHE A 163 -10.13 7.47 8.06
N LEU A 164 -10.35 7.73 9.36
CA LEU A 164 -9.97 6.79 10.42
C LEU A 164 -10.74 5.47 10.33
N PHE A 165 -12.04 5.52 10.00
CA PHE A 165 -12.83 4.32 9.75
C PHE A 165 -12.29 3.52 8.56
N ILE A 166 -11.95 4.19 7.45
CA ILE A 166 -11.37 3.54 6.27
C ILE A 166 -10.02 2.91 6.62
N VAL A 167 -9.12 3.63 7.32
CA VAL A 167 -7.84 3.08 7.79
C VAL A 167 -8.08 1.80 8.60
N GLN A 168 -8.98 1.85 9.59
CA GLN A 168 -9.26 0.69 10.41
C GLN A 168 -9.75 -0.49 9.57
N HIS A 169 -10.64 -0.24 8.60
CA HIS A 169 -11.16 -1.26 7.71
C HIS A 169 -10.06 -1.90 6.85
N VAL A 170 -9.19 -1.12 6.21
CA VAL A 170 -8.12 -1.68 5.34
C VAL A 170 -6.94 -2.26 6.11
N LEU A 171 -6.86 -2.05 7.43
CA LEU A 171 -5.89 -2.75 8.29
C LEU A 171 -6.40 -4.12 8.75
N THR A 172 -7.72 -4.34 8.76
CA THR A 172 -8.32 -5.64 9.12
C THR A 172 -8.72 -6.46 7.89
N HIS A 173 -9.04 -5.80 6.79
CA HIS A 173 -9.43 -6.39 5.51
C HIS A 173 -8.40 -6.09 4.42
N LEU A 174 -8.58 -6.64 3.23
CA LEU A 174 -7.74 -6.27 2.09
C LEU A 174 -8.02 -4.83 1.61
N PRO A 175 -7.06 -4.19 0.90
CA PRO A 175 -7.28 -2.89 0.26
C PRO A 175 -8.58 -2.85 -0.56
N ILE A 176 -9.37 -1.79 -0.40
CA ILE A 176 -10.63 -1.58 -1.13
C ILE A 176 -10.38 -1.53 -2.64
N ILE A 177 -9.27 -0.90 -3.04
CA ILE A 177 -8.81 -0.83 -4.42
C ILE A 177 -7.39 -1.36 -4.45
N ASP A 178 -7.16 -2.37 -5.28
CA ASP A 178 -5.86 -3.00 -5.43
C ASP A 178 -5.20 -2.51 -6.73
N PHE A 179 -4.21 -1.62 -6.61
CA PHE A 179 -3.43 -1.11 -7.74
C PHE A 179 -2.23 -1.99 -8.12
N ARG A 180 -2.00 -3.10 -7.41
CA ARG A 180 -0.80 -3.91 -7.53
C ARG A 180 -0.90 -4.89 -8.71
N ALA A 181 0.25 -5.40 -9.14
CA ALA A 181 0.34 -6.40 -10.21
C ALA A 181 -0.39 -7.73 -9.89
N TYR A 182 -0.65 -7.98 -8.60
CA TYR A 182 -1.34 -9.16 -8.08
C TYR A 182 -2.83 -8.91 -7.80
N ALA A 183 -3.43 -7.84 -8.33
CA ALA A 183 -4.85 -7.55 -8.15
C ALA A 183 -5.74 -8.66 -8.77
N VAL A 184 -6.96 -8.80 -8.24
CA VAL A 184 -7.95 -9.73 -8.81
C VAL A 184 -8.20 -9.36 -10.28
N GLY A 185 -8.19 -10.37 -11.15
CA GLY A 185 -8.32 -10.25 -12.61
C GLY A 185 -6.99 -10.16 -13.35
N LYS A 186 -5.84 -9.97 -12.68
CA LYS A 186 -4.52 -9.95 -13.32
C LYS A 186 -3.95 -11.36 -13.49
N ASN A 187 -3.22 -11.58 -14.59
CA ASN A 187 -2.50 -12.82 -14.85
C ASN A 187 -1.02 -12.67 -14.52
N LEU A 188 -0.49 -13.55 -13.66
CA LEU A 188 0.90 -13.49 -13.21
C LEU A 188 1.88 -13.86 -14.33
N LYS A 189 1.52 -14.78 -15.23
CA LYS A 189 2.37 -15.13 -16.40
C LYS A 189 2.53 -13.95 -17.34
N GLU A 190 1.46 -13.22 -17.60
CA GLU A 190 1.52 -11.99 -18.39
C GLU A 190 2.29 -10.90 -17.66
N GLY A 191 2.08 -10.75 -16.35
CA GLY A 191 2.77 -9.77 -15.53
C GLY A 191 4.29 -10.00 -15.41
N MET A 192 4.77 -11.22 -15.65
CA MET A 192 6.21 -11.56 -15.66
C MET A 192 6.90 -11.30 -17.00
N LYS A 193 6.15 -10.99 -18.06
CA LYS A 193 6.76 -10.67 -19.36
C LYS A 193 7.45 -9.31 -19.31
N TYR A 194 8.69 -9.26 -19.78
CA TYR A 194 9.44 -8.02 -19.93
C TYR A 194 8.74 -7.08 -20.91
N PRO A 195 8.48 -5.82 -20.53
CA PRO A 195 7.98 -4.80 -21.44
C PRO A 195 9.00 -4.44 -22.52
N GLU A 196 8.51 -3.94 -23.66
CA GLU A 196 9.36 -3.54 -24.80
C GLU A 196 10.31 -2.37 -24.48
N ASP A 197 9.96 -1.54 -23.49
CA ASP A 197 10.77 -0.41 -23.04
C ASP A 197 11.98 -0.82 -22.17
N GLY A 198 12.13 -2.12 -21.89
CA GLY A 198 13.23 -2.65 -21.08
C GLY A 198 13.09 -2.42 -19.57
N SER A 199 11.94 -1.92 -19.10
CA SER A 199 11.66 -1.78 -17.68
C SER A 199 11.49 -3.15 -16.99
N ILE A 200 11.60 -3.16 -15.65
CA ILE A 200 11.39 -4.37 -14.85
C ILE A 200 9.91 -4.77 -14.92
N PRO A 201 9.57 -6.05 -15.14
CA PRO A 201 8.19 -6.48 -15.23
C PRO A 201 7.40 -6.19 -13.95
N PRO A 202 6.09 -5.91 -14.05
CA PRO A 202 5.27 -5.57 -12.89
C PRO A 202 5.17 -6.72 -11.88
N VAL A 203 5.25 -7.97 -12.35
CA VAL A 203 5.50 -9.16 -11.52
C VAL A 203 6.95 -9.57 -11.78
N HIS A 204 7.83 -9.27 -10.83
CA HIS A 204 9.21 -9.77 -10.80
C HIS A 204 9.42 -10.55 -9.51
N ASP A 205 10.46 -11.39 -9.49
CA ASP A 205 10.86 -12.19 -8.32
C ASP A 205 9.75 -13.09 -7.76
N PHE A 206 8.78 -13.46 -8.62
CA PHE A 206 7.75 -14.42 -8.26
C PHE A 206 8.23 -15.84 -8.61
N MET A 207 8.68 -16.52 -7.57
CA MET A 207 9.10 -17.92 -7.61
C MET A 207 8.40 -18.67 -6.47
N LEU A 208 8.15 -19.97 -6.67
CA LEU A 208 7.57 -20.87 -5.68
C LEU A 208 8.46 -22.09 -5.57
N GLU A 209 9.52 -21.97 -4.76
CA GLU A 209 10.60 -22.96 -4.71
C GLU A 209 10.33 -24.02 -3.65
N ASP A 210 10.53 -25.28 -4.02
CA ASP A 210 10.76 -26.37 -3.08
C ASP A 210 12.28 -26.63 -2.93
N ALA A 211 12.66 -27.75 -2.31
CA ALA A 211 14.08 -28.09 -2.13
C ALA A 211 14.81 -28.46 -3.45
N GLN A 212 14.10 -28.60 -4.56
CA GLN A 212 14.60 -29.21 -5.80
C GLN A 212 14.41 -28.29 -7.01
N GLN A 213 13.31 -27.52 -7.08
CA GLN A 213 12.93 -26.74 -8.26
C GLN A 213 11.96 -25.59 -7.94
N ASP A 214 11.85 -24.65 -8.88
CA ASP A 214 10.77 -23.66 -8.92
C ASP A 214 9.50 -24.27 -9.52
N LEU A 215 8.43 -24.34 -8.72
CA LEU A 215 7.13 -24.85 -9.11
C LEU A 215 6.22 -23.78 -9.71
N ALA A 216 6.59 -22.49 -9.69
CA ALA A 216 5.75 -21.42 -10.23
C ALA A 216 5.34 -21.66 -11.69
N PRO A 217 6.22 -22.05 -12.64
CA PRO A 217 5.82 -22.33 -14.02
C PRO A 217 4.76 -23.43 -14.14
N VAL A 218 4.82 -24.45 -13.29
CA VAL A 218 3.88 -25.58 -13.28
C VAL A 218 2.55 -25.17 -12.65
N LEU A 219 2.59 -24.50 -11.51
CA LEU A 219 1.40 -24.09 -10.76
C LEU A 219 0.60 -23.03 -11.52
N LEU A 220 1.26 -22.14 -12.27
CA LEU A 220 0.60 -21.12 -13.07
C LEU A 220 -0.06 -21.65 -14.35
N GLU A 221 0.19 -22.90 -14.75
CA GLU A 221 -0.58 -23.58 -15.82
C GLU A 221 -1.82 -24.32 -15.30
N LYS A 222 -1.88 -24.60 -13.99
CA LYS A 222 -2.97 -25.36 -13.40
C LYS A 222 -4.22 -24.51 -13.18
N GLU A 223 -5.37 -25.18 -13.26
CA GLU A 223 -6.63 -24.64 -12.76
C GLU A 223 -6.75 -24.90 -11.26
N LYS A 224 -7.57 -24.09 -10.56
CA LYS A 224 -7.88 -24.28 -9.13
C LYS A 224 -6.64 -24.39 -8.24
N VAL A 225 -5.74 -23.40 -8.30
CA VAL A 225 -4.61 -23.31 -7.37
C VAL A 225 -4.98 -22.37 -6.23
N MET A 226 -4.76 -22.79 -4.99
CA MET A 226 -4.84 -21.94 -3.80
C MET A 226 -3.44 -21.76 -3.24
N LEU A 227 -3.01 -20.51 -3.12
CA LEU A 227 -1.80 -20.13 -2.40
C LEU A 227 -2.19 -19.55 -1.04
N VAL A 228 -1.70 -20.17 0.02
CA VAL A 228 -1.76 -19.67 1.39
C VAL A 228 -0.52 -18.83 1.65
N VAL A 229 -0.66 -17.51 1.63
CA VAL A 229 0.46 -16.60 1.78
C VAL A 229 0.70 -16.31 3.26
N VAL A 230 1.91 -16.62 3.72
CA VAL A 230 2.43 -16.30 5.05
C VAL A 230 3.78 -15.64 4.87
N TYR A 231 3.82 -14.34 4.55
CA TYR A 231 5.09 -13.68 4.15
C TYR A 231 6.17 -13.78 5.23
N ASN A 232 5.78 -13.75 6.51
CA ASN A 232 6.69 -13.90 7.64
C ASN A 232 5.94 -14.50 8.84
N LEU A 233 6.29 -15.72 9.22
CA LEU A 233 5.59 -16.50 10.24
C LEU A 233 5.65 -15.83 11.62
N ALA A 234 6.76 -15.17 11.97
CA ALA A 234 6.90 -14.46 13.24
C ALA A 234 5.94 -13.26 13.36
N LYS A 235 5.57 -12.67 12.22
CA LYS A 235 4.63 -11.54 12.12
C LYS A 235 3.19 -11.97 11.77
N ALA A 236 2.93 -13.26 11.61
CA ALA A 236 1.61 -13.76 11.22
C ALA A 236 0.61 -13.69 12.38
N ASP A 237 -0.63 -13.32 12.09
CA ASP A 237 -1.72 -13.40 13.06
C ASP A 237 -2.08 -14.87 13.30
N LYS A 238 -1.74 -15.35 14.49
CA LYS A 238 -1.92 -16.75 14.87
C LYS A 238 -3.40 -17.14 14.96
N ASN A 239 -4.30 -16.18 15.16
CA ASN A 239 -5.74 -16.42 15.20
C ASN A 239 -6.30 -16.78 13.82
N GLY A 240 -5.58 -16.47 12.74
CA GLY A 240 -5.99 -16.79 11.37
C GLY A 240 -5.80 -18.25 10.99
N PHE A 241 -4.87 -18.99 11.61
CA PHE A 241 -4.53 -20.35 11.19
C PHE A 241 -5.71 -21.35 11.21
N PRO A 242 -6.61 -21.35 12.22
CA PRO A 242 -7.81 -22.20 12.19
C PRO A 242 -8.71 -21.95 10.97
N ALA A 243 -8.92 -20.67 10.61
CA ALA A 243 -9.74 -20.28 9.47
C ALA A 243 -9.06 -20.67 8.14
N ILE A 244 -7.74 -20.48 8.04
CA ILE A 244 -6.92 -20.90 6.90
C ILE A 244 -6.96 -22.41 6.72
N LYS A 245 -6.82 -23.18 7.82
CA LYS A 245 -6.95 -24.64 7.78
C LYS A 245 -8.29 -25.07 7.20
N ALA A 246 -9.39 -24.54 7.73
CA ALA A 246 -10.73 -24.89 7.27
C ALA A 246 -10.95 -24.54 5.79
N ALA A 247 -10.46 -23.38 5.34
CA ALA A 247 -10.52 -22.97 3.94
C ALA A 247 -9.68 -23.89 3.04
N ALA A 248 -8.47 -24.24 3.45
CA ALA A 248 -7.59 -25.15 2.70
C ALA A 248 -8.18 -26.56 2.59
N GLU A 249 -8.71 -27.13 3.68
CA GLU A 249 -9.38 -28.44 3.65
C GLU A 249 -10.59 -28.43 2.70
N LYS A 250 -11.39 -27.36 2.72
CA LYS A 250 -12.52 -27.19 1.78
C LYS A 250 -12.03 -27.11 0.33
N ALA A 251 -10.93 -26.40 0.08
CA ALA A 251 -10.35 -26.27 -1.25
C ALA A 251 -9.83 -27.61 -1.79
N ILE A 252 -9.11 -28.37 -0.97
CA ILE A 252 -8.62 -29.72 -1.33
C ILE A 252 -9.80 -30.63 -1.69
N LYS A 253 -10.89 -30.61 -0.89
CA LYS A 253 -12.12 -31.37 -1.18
C LYS A 253 -12.76 -30.98 -2.52
N ASN A 254 -12.64 -29.72 -2.93
CA ASN A 254 -13.15 -29.21 -4.20
C ASN A 254 -12.15 -29.35 -5.36
N GLY A 255 -11.07 -30.11 -5.17
CA GLY A 255 -10.07 -30.42 -6.19
C GLY A 255 -9.03 -29.32 -6.43
N TYR A 256 -8.85 -28.41 -5.48
CA TYR A 256 -7.80 -27.40 -5.58
C TYR A 256 -6.43 -27.98 -5.24
N THR A 257 -5.42 -27.56 -5.97
CA THR A 257 -4.01 -27.73 -5.58
C THR A 257 -3.68 -26.64 -4.56
N VAL A 258 -3.29 -27.01 -3.33
CA VAL A 258 -3.06 -26.05 -2.24
C VAL A 258 -1.61 -26.09 -1.79
N TYR A 259 -0.95 -24.92 -1.80
CA TYR A 259 0.39 -24.72 -1.25
C TYR A 259 0.43 -23.49 -0.37
N GLY A 260 1.28 -23.51 0.64
CA GLY A 260 1.71 -22.33 1.36
C GLY A 260 2.85 -21.63 0.63
N ALA A 261 2.95 -20.30 0.73
CA ALA A 261 4.08 -19.53 0.23
C ALA A 261 4.61 -18.65 1.37
N SER A 262 5.90 -18.76 1.69
CA SER A 262 6.53 -18.05 2.80
C SER A 262 8.01 -17.75 2.58
N ALA A 263 8.51 -16.65 3.14
CA ALA A 263 9.93 -16.35 3.22
C ALA A 263 10.58 -16.81 4.54
N SER A 264 9.81 -17.48 5.42
CA SER A 264 10.30 -17.92 6.73
C SER A 264 11.12 -19.22 6.64
N PHE A 265 11.91 -19.50 7.67
CA PHE A 265 12.72 -20.71 7.72
C PHE A 265 11.85 -21.98 7.70
N THR A 266 12.30 -22.97 6.93
CA THR A 266 11.59 -24.24 6.72
C THR A 266 11.25 -24.98 8.01
N ASP A 267 12.19 -25.02 8.97
CA ASP A 267 11.96 -25.72 10.25
C ASP A 267 10.82 -25.09 11.07
N ASP A 268 10.76 -23.75 11.11
CA ASP A 268 9.68 -23.03 11.79
C ASP A 268 8.33 -23.26 11.10
N LEU A 269 8.34 -23.31 9.77
CA LEU A 269 7.15 -23.59 8.96
C LEU A 269 6.63 -25.02 9.19
N LEU A 270 7.52 -26.02 9.25
CA LEU A 270 7.16 -27.41 9.57
C LEU A 270 6.57 -27.53 10.98
N LEU A 271 7.14 -26.81 11.96
CA LEU A 271 6.59 -26.75 13.31
C LEU A 271 5.20 -26.09 13.33
N ALA A 272 5.01 -25.00 12.59
CA ALA A 272 3.71 -24.35 12.47
C ALA A 272 2.67 -25.25 11.77
N GLN A 273 3.07 -25.92 10.69
CA GLN A 273 2.24 -26.87 9.95
C GLN A 273 1.73 -27.98 10.88
N LYS A 274 2.60 -28.59 11.68
CA LYS A 274 2.24 -29.60 12.68
C LYS A 274 1.38 -29.03 13.79
N LYS A 275 1.75 -27.85 14.33
CA LYS A 275 1.02 -27.21 15.44
C LYS A 275 -0.42 -26.87 15.08
N TYR A 276 -0.64 -26.35 13.88
CA TYR A 276 -1.96 -25.90 13.42
C TYR A 276 -2.66 -26.92 12.51
N ASN A 277 -2.06 -28.10 12.28
CA ASN A 277 -2.59 -29.15 11.41
C ASN A 277 -2.95 -28.62 10.01
N LEU A 278 -2.02 -27.89 9.38
CA LEU A 278 -2.22 -27.30 8.06
C LEU A 278 -2.10 -28.39 6.97
N PRO A 279 -3.09 -28.53 6.07
CA PRO A 279 -3.17 -29.66 5.13
C PRO A 279 -2.37 -29.43 3.83
N PHE A 280 -1.33 -28.60 3.86
CA PHE A 280 -0.54 -28.20 2.70
C PHE A 280 0.93 -27.98 3.09
N GLU A 281 1.82 -28.09 2.12
CA GLU A 281 3.25 -27.83 2.26
C GLU A 281 3.58 -26.37 1.94
N PHE A 282 4.69 -25.86 2.50
CA PHE A 282 5.17 -24.51 2.21
C PHE A 282 6.24 -24.54 1.13
N LEU A 283 6.11 -23.61 0.19
CA LEU A 283 7.10 -23.25 -0.81
C LEU A 283 7.74 -21.92 -0.40
N PHE A 284 9.02 -21.77 -0.75
CA PHE A 284 9.73 -20.52 -0.54
C PHE A 284 9.32 -19.49 -1.60
N CYS A 285 9.13 -18.25 -1.16
CA CYS A 285 8.96 -17.08 -2.02
C CYS A 285 9.39 -15.83 -1.25
N ASP A 286 9.96 -14.85 -1.94
CA ASP A 286 10.50 -13.63 -1.33
C ASP A 286 9.47 -12.85 -0.48
N GLU A 287 9.92 -12.29 0.65
CA GLU A 287 9.06 -11.58 1.59
C GLU A 287 8.43 -10.34 0.96
N THR A 288 9.17 -9.60 0.14
CA THR A 288 8.70 -8.40 -0.55
C THR A 288 7.65 -8.74 -1.61
N THR A 289 7.88 -9.82 -2.36
CA THR A 289 6.91 -10.37 -3.30
C THR A 289 5.60 -10.75 -2.59
N LEU A 290 5.67 -11.52 -1.51
CA LEU A 290 4.47 -11.96 -0.78
C LEU A 290 3.72 -10.82 -0.09
N LYS A 291 4.46 -9.86 0.50
CA LYS A 291 3.86 -8.62 1.04
C LYS A 291 3.11 -7.85 -0.04
N THR A 292 3.70 -7.72 -1.22
CA THR A 292 3.08 -7.04 -2.37
C THR A 292 1.92 -7.85 -2.93
N MET A 293 1.96 -9.17 -2.83
CA MET A 293 0.89 -10.03 -3.31
C MET A 293 -0.41 -9.83 -2.52
N ILE A 294 -0.42 -9.87 -1.18
CA ILE A 294 -1.68 -10.01 -0.44
C ILE A 294 -1.97 -8.91 0.59
N ARG A 295 -1.00 -8.18 1.15
CA ARG A 295 -1.20 -7.26 2.32
C ARG A 295 -1.81 -7.93 3.58
N ALA A 296 -1.90 -9.25 3.64
CA ALA A 296 -2.38 -10.01 4.79
C ALA A 296 -1.37 -11.10 5.20
N ASN A 297 -1.40 -11.52 6.47
CA ASN A 297 -0.50 -12.53 7.01
C ASN A 297 -1.14 -13.26 8.21
N PRO A 298 -1.79 -14.42 8.00
CA PRO A 298 -1.92 -15.14 6.73
C PRO A 298 -2.95 -14.50 5.77
N GLY A 299 -2.87 -14.86 4.49
CA GLY A 299 -3.86 -14.49 3.48
C GLY A 299 -3.99 -15.57 2.40
N LEU A 300 -5.05 -15.51 1.60
CA LEU A 300 -5.35 -16.50 0.56
C LEU A 300 -5.40 -15.85 -0.81
N VAL A 301 -4.80 -16.52 -1.80
CA VAL A 301 -4.85 -16.15 -3.22
C VAL A 301 -5.32 -17.36 -4.01
N ILE A 302 -6.36 -17.18 -4.82
CA ILE A 302 -6.84 -18.20 -5.75
C ILE A 302 -6.36 -17.86 -7.14
N LEU A 303 -5.74 -18.83 -7.80
CA LEU A 303 -5.22 -18.74 -9.15
C LEU A 303 -5.92 -19.75 -10.06
N ASN A 304 -6.18 -19.33 -11.29
CA ASN A 304 -6.65 -20.20 -12.36
C ASN A 304 -5.86 -19.90 -13.64
N LYS A 305 -5.00 -20.83 -14.07
CA LYS A 305 -4.06 -20.63 -15.20
C LYS A 305 -3.23 -19.35 -15.05
N GLY A 306 -2.81 -19.08 -13.81
CA GLY A 306 -2.04 -17.90 -13.43
C GLY A 306 -2.85 -16.61 -13.26
N THR A 307 -4.15 -16.61 -13.54
CA THR A 307 -5.03 -15.47 -13.28
C THR A 307 -5.48 -15.47 -11.83
N VAL A 308 -5.28 -14.36 -11.13
CA VAL A 308 -5.80 -14.14 -9.77
C VAL A 308 -7.32 -14.00 -9.82
N THR A 309 -8.05 -14.99 -9.32
CA THR A 309 -9.52 -14.96 -9.33
C THR A 309 -10.11 -14.44 -8.04
N GLN A 310 -9.46 -14.70 -6.90
CA GLN A 310 -9.91 -14.24 -5.58
C GLN A 310 -8.71 -14.00 -4.66
N LYS A 311 -8.86 -13.03 -3.76
CA LYS A 311 -7.91 -12.75 -2.68
C LYS A 311 -8.69 -12.47 -1.41
N LYS A 312 -8.24 -13.04 -0.29
CA LYS A 312 -8.87 -12.81 1.01
C LYS A 312 -7.82 -12.64 2.11
N ASN A 313 -8.07 -11.68 3.00
CA ASN A 313 -7.45 -11.66 4.32
C ASN A 313 -7.96 -12.88 5.11
N TRP A 314 -7.18 -13.39 6.06
CA TRP A 314 -7.63 -14.48 6.94
C TRP A 314 -8.97 -14.19 7.64
N VAL A 315 -9.29 -12.91 7.89
CA VAL A 315 -10.57 -12.48 8.47
C VAL A 315 -11.76 -12.78 7.56
N ASP A 316 -11.55 -12.75 6.24
CA ASP A 316 -12.61 -12.80 5.21
C ASP A 316 -12.65 -14.13 4.45
N VAL A 317 -11.92 -15.17 4.92
CA VAL A 317 -11.79 -16.45 4.19
C VAL A 317 -13.09 -17.24 4.11
N SER A 318 -14.05 -16.96 5.00
CA SER A 318 -15.39 -17.54 4.96
C SER A 318 -16.16 -17.14 3.70
N GLU A 319 -15.82 -16.00 3.09
CA GLU A 319 -16.42 -15.50 1.86
C GLU A 319 -15.80 -16.11 0.59
N LEU A 320 -14.85 -17.04 0.71
CA LEU A 320 -14.24 -17.69 -0.45
C LEU A 320 -15.26 -18.57 -1.19
N GLU A 321 -15.40 -18.29 -2.49
CA GLU A 321 -16.17 -19.12 -3.41
C GLU A 321 -15.26 -20.19 -4.02
N LEU A 322 -15.38 -21.41 -3.52
CA LEU A 322 -14.64 -22.57 -4.03
C LEU A 322 -15.60 -23.42 -4.86
N LYS A 323 -15.44 -23.38 -6.19
CA LYS A 323 -16.29 -24.07 -7.16
C LYS A 323 -15.75 -25.43 -7.54
#